data_AF-A0A067DQ56-F1
#
_entry.id   AF-A0A067DQ56-F1
#
_cell.length_a   1.000
_cell.length_b   1.000
_cell.length_c   1.000
_cell.angle_alpha   90.00
_cell.angle_beta   90.00
_cell.angle_gamma   90.00
#
_symmetry.space_group_name_H-M   'P 1'
#
loop_
_entity.id
_entity.type
_entity.pdbx_description
1 polymer ?
#
loop_
_entity_poly.entity_id
_entity_poly.type
_entity_poly.pdbx_seq_one_letter_code
_entity_poly.pdbx_strand_id
1 'polypeptide(L)'
;GSEAIEGISLDMFRMRRLRFFKFYNSFPEMNKCKVRHSRCLESFFNELRYFQWDGYPLKSLPSKNIPEHLVSLEMPHSNIEQLWNGVQNLAALKRLNLSYCKQLSRIPDLSLALNLEWLDLVGCASLIEIHSSIQHLNKLVFLNLGRCISLKSLPTGINLDSLKVLYLGGCSNLKRFLEISCNIENLDLSETAIEELPSSIGNLSRLVRLDLTNCSRLKSVSNSLCNLKSLQYLFLSGCLKLEKLPEEIGNLESLKIMLANETAISQNLVDMSLVDCGITELPESLGRSPSLKFLNLAENDFEKIPSSIKQLSNLLFLTLQNCKRLQSLPELPCGSNIFARYCTSLETLSNLSTLFTRSSELWQAFDFCNCFKLNRNEIGEIVDGALKKIQVMATWWKQQDPVTLYEDYHNPPRGCVSYPGSEIPEWFSYQSMGSSVTLELPPGWVNNNFVGFALCAIVPDHHGDTRGFTVRCILKTKDDIAVCFLYVWEDYFGVNSSIESDHVLLGYDFSVSSDSFGGSNSEFCIQFYIQHFEGPGIEGFDVKKCGAHLIYVQDPSKRSAFTFFNLFGDNISNSECEVPAAI
;
A
#
# COMPACT_ATOMS: atom_id res chain seq x y z
N GLY A 1 -21.67 -47.86 -7.13
CA GLY A 1 -22.08 -48.87 -6.15
C GLY A 1 -22.55 -48.15 -4.90
N SER A 2 -23.79 -48.35 -4.53
CA SER A 2 -24.53 -47.66 -3.45
C SER A 2 -24.58 -48.47 -2.15
N GLU A 3 -23.61 -49.34 -1.90
CA GLU A 3 -23.49 -50.03 -0.62
C GLU A 3 -22.57 -49.24 0.30
N ALA A 4 -23.13 -48.75 1.41
CA ALA A 4 -22.35 -48.16 2.49
C ALA A 4 -21.42 -49.25 3.05
N ILE A 5 -20.12 -49.17 2.70
CA ILE A 5 -19.09 -50.00 3.34
C ILE A 5 -19.10 -49.67 4.83
N GLU A 6 -19.72 -50.55 5.60
CA GLU A 6 -19.91 -50.43 7.05
C GLU A 6 -18.61 -50.55 7.86
N GLY A 7 -17.53 -50.98 7.20
CA GLY A 7 -16.17 -51.00 7.70
C GLY A 7 -15.21 -51.80 6.84
N ILE A 8 -13.92 -51.47 6.90
CA ILE A 8 -12.83 -52.23 6.28
C ILE A 8 -12.10 -53.01 7.38
N SER A 9 -11.82 -54.29 7.14
CA SER A 9 -10.97 -55.13 8.01
C SER A 9 -9.66 -55.39 7.28
N LEU A 10 -8.53 -55.00 7.89
CA LEU A 10 -7.20 -55.18 7.30
C LEU A 10 -6.46 -56.29 8.05
N ASP A 11 -6.29 -57.46 7.41
CA ASP A 11 -5.40 -58.51 7.90
C ASP A 11 -3.98 -58.28 7.37
N MET A 12 -3.14 -57.68 8.23
CA MET A 12 -1.78 -57.26 7.86
C MET A 12 -0.70 -58.25 8.33
N PHE A 13 -1.07 -59.39 8.94
CA PHE A 13 -0.14 -60.33 9.56
C PHE A 13 0.87 -60.96 8.57
N ARG A 14 0.52 -61.00 7.28
CA ARG A 14 1.35 -61.60 6.22
C ARG A 14 2.30 -60.61 5.53
N MET A 15 2.21 -59.31 5.84
CA MET A 15 2.94 -58.24 5.12
C MET A 15 4.27 -57.83 5.81
N ARG A 16 5.10 -58.81 6.20
CA ARG A 16 6.29 -58.59 7.07
C ARG A 16 7.45 -57.80 6.45
N ARG A 17 7.42 -57.55 5.13
CA ARG A 17 8.45 -56.78 4.41
C ARG A 17 7.92 -55.43 3.92
N LEU A 18 6.75 -55.00 4.38
CA LEU A 18 6.16 -53.77 3.87
C LEU A 18 6.96 -52.56 4.35
N ARG A 19 7.35 -51.71 3.40
CA ARG A 19 8.09 -50.47 3.64
C ARG A 19 7.24 -49.22 3.51
N PHE A 20 6.16 -49.29 2.74
CA PHE A 20 5.27 -48.16 2.45
C PHE A 20 3.83 -48.60 2.66
N PHE A 21 3.14 -47.93 3.57
CA PHE A 21 1.71 -48.11 3.80
C PHE A 21 1.00 -46.78 3.57
N LYS A 22 -0.05 -46.80 2.76
CA LYS A 22 -0.91 -45.64 2.49
C LYS A 22 -2.37 -46.07 2.56
N PHE A 23 -3.10 -45.48 3.49
CA PHE A 23 -4.54 -45.60 3.57
C PHE A 23 -5.17 -44.21 3.45
N TYR A 24 -5.73 -43.93 2.29
CA TYR A 24 -6.40 -42.66 1.99
C TYR A 24 -7.90 -42.80 2.28
N ASN A 25 -8.45 -41.81 2.96
CA ASN A 25 -9.88 -41.70 3.19
C ASN A 25 -10.39 -40.42 2.50
N SER A 26 -11.22 -40.55 1.46
CA SER A 26 -11.75 -39.42 0.69
C SER A 26 -12.68 -38.50 1.50
N PHE A 27 -13.16 -38.94 2.67
CA PHE A 27 -14.01 -38.15 3.56
C PHE A 27 -13.56 -38.30 5.02
N PRO A 28 -12.35 -37.84 5.37
CA PRO A 28 -11.75 -38.09 6.67
C PRO A 28 -12.51 -37.37 7.79
N GLU A 29 -13.10 -36.21 7.50
CA GLU A 29 -13.91 -35.42 8.45
C GLU A 29 -15.25 -36.07 8.83
N MET A 30 -15.79 -36.93 7.96
CA MET A 30 -17.12 -37.52 8.17
C MET A 30 -17.08 -38.82 8.99
N ASN A 31 -15.90 -39.34 9.36
CA ASN A 31 -15.74 -40.60 10.10
C ASN A 31 -16.58 -41.78 9.54
N LYS A 32 -16.89 -41.75 8.23
CA LYS A 32 -17.80 -42.72 7.58
C LYS A 32 -17.13 -44.07 7.37
N CYS A 33 -15.80 -44.13 7.31
CA CYS A 33 -15.06 -45.38 7.15
C CYS A 33 -14.72 -45.97 8.53
N LYS A 34 -15.55 -46.87 9.05
CA LYS A 34 -15.33 -47.53 10.33
C LYS A 34 -14.37 -48.72 10.17
N VAL A 35 -13.06 -48.54 10.32
CA VAL A 35 -12.13 -49.69 10.38
C VAL A 35 -12.33 -50.41 11.72
N ARG A 36 -12.96 -51.59 11.70
CA ARG A 36 -13.50 -52.26 12.91
C ARG A 36 -12.46 -53.08 13.68
N HIS A 37 -11.38 -53.53 13.04
CA HIS A 37 -10.37 -54.38 13.68
C HIS A 37 -8.99 -54.27 13.01
N SER A 38 -7.99 -53.84 13.79
CA SER A 38 -6.56 -53.89 13.44
C SER A 38 -5.76 -54.56 14.56
N ARG A 39 -6.20 -55.73 15.04
CA ARG A 39 -5.48 -56.53 16.07
C ARG A 39 -4.04 -56.90 15.68
N CYS A 40 -3.62 -56.64 14.43
CA CYS A 40 -2.35 -57.06 13.88
C CYS A 40 -1.33 -55.93 13.62
N LEU A 41 -1.64 -54.68 13.97
CA LEU A 41 -0.69 -53.55 13.79
C LEU A 41 0.65 -53.80 14.50
N GLU A 42 0.64 -54.47 15.66
CA GLU A 42 1.83 -54.75 16.48
C GLU A 42 2.93 -55.55 15.78
N SER A 43 2.60 -56.36 14.77
CA SER A 43 3.56 -57.26 14.09
C SER A 43 4.17 -56.68 12.80
N PHE A 44 3.64 -55.54 12.35
CA PHE A 44 3.83 -55.00 10.99
C PHE A 44 4.86 -53.86 10.93
N PHE A 45 5.23 -53.31 12.09
CA PHE A 45 6.01 -52.09 12.23
C PHE A 45 7.54 -52.27 12.17
N ASN A 46 8.11 -53.41 11.79
CA ASN A 46 9.58 -53.54 11.87
C ASN A 46 10.32 -52.95 10.65
N GLU A 47 9.78 -53.12 9.44
CA GLU A 47 10.45 -52.72 8.18
C GLU A 47 9.91 -51.42 7.58
N LEU A 48 8.94 -50.80 8.25
CA LEU A 48 8.17 -49.70 7.70
C LEU A 48 8.99 -48.40 7.66
N ARG A 49 9.01 -47.75 6.49
CA ARG A 49 9.69 -46.48 6.26
C ARG A 49 8.73 -45.32 6.04
N TYR A 50 7.51 -45.62 5.59
CA TYR A 50 6.48 -44.63 5.34
C TYR A 50 5.13 -45.18 5.78
N PHE A 51 4.44 -44.44 6.64
CA PHE A 51 3.10 -44.77 7.09
C PHE A 51 2.19 -43.57 6.90
N GLN A 52 1.15 -43.74 6.09
CA GLN A 52 0.04 -42.80 6.00
C GLN A 52 -1.27 -43.50 6.33
N TRP A 53 -2.06 -42.92 7.23
CA TRP A 53 -3.40 -43.37 7.54
C TRP A 53 -4.31 -42.20 7.90
N ASP A 54 -5.16 -41.79 6.96
CA ASP A 54 -6.11 -40.70 7.15
C ASP A 54 -7.31 -41.18 7.97
N GLY A 55 -7.65 -40.46 9.06
CA GLY A 55 -8.74 -40.84 9.95
C GLY A 55 -8.46 -42.09 10.76
N TYR A 56 -7.23 -42.23 11.28
CA TYR A 56 -6.86 -43.41 12.07
C TYR A 56 -7.79 -43.59 13.28
N PRO A 57 -8.37 -44.79 13.47
CA PRO A 57 -9.51 -44.98 14.36
C PRO A 57 -9.14 -45.13 15.84
N LEU A 58 -7.89 -45.51 16.15
CA LEU A 58 -7.47 -45.77 17.53
C LEU A 58 -6.95 -44.49 18.21
N LYS A 59 -7.07 -44.48 19.54
CA LYS A 59 -6.65 -43.36 20.40
C LYS A 59 -5.13 -43.19 20.52
N SER A 60 -4.37 -44.23 20.22
CA SER A 60 -2.91 -44.23 20.21
C SER A 60 -2.37 -45.28 19.23
N LEU A 61 -1.10 -45.14 18.84
CA LEU A 61 -0.36 -46.24 18.24
C LEU A 61 -0.04 -47.31 19.32
N PRO A 62 0.15 -48.58 18.93
CA PRO A 62 0.58 -49.62 19.86
C PRO A 62 1.90 -49.22 20.53
N SER A 63 1.98 -49.36 21.85
CA SER A 63 3.09 -48.85 22.67
C SER A 63 4.41 -49.60 22.52
N LYS A 64 4.44 -50.71 21.77
CA LYS A 64 5.67 -51.47 21.47
C LYS A 64 6.33 -50.90 20.22
N ASN A 65 7.39 -50.12 20.44
CA ASN A 65 8.44 -49.65 19.53
C ASN A 65 7.97 -49.26 18.13
N ILE A 66 7.92 -47.95 17.86
CA ILE A 66 7.81 -47.43 16.48
C ILE A 66 9.03 -47.91 15.68
N PRO A 67 8.87 -48.19 14.37
CA PRO A 67 9.98 -48.64 13.53
C PRO A 67 11.17 -47.69 13.61
N GLU A 68 12.36 -48.20 13.92
CA GLU A 68 13.60 -47.41 13.89
C GLU A 68 13.91 -46.87 12.48
N HIS A 69 13.33 -47.50 11.45
CA HIS A 69 13.48 -47.14 10.04
C HIS A 69 12.38 -46.21 9.52
N LEU A 70 11.43 -45.78 10.36
CA LEU A 70 10.32 -44.93 9.93
C LEU A 70 10.81 -43.52 9.59
N VAL A 71 10.58 -43.11 8.34
CA VAL A 71 10.99 -41.80 7.80
C VAL A 71 9.83 -40.82 7.78
N SER A 72 8.61 -41.27 7.47
CA SER A 72 7.40 -40.43 7.49
C SER A 72 6.26 -41.11 8.23
N LEU A 73 5.64 -40.35 9.14
CA LEU A 73 4.42 -40.73 9.85
C LEU A 73 3.33 -39.69 9.59
N GLU A 74 2.30 -40.05 8.83
CA GLU A 74 1.24 -39.17 8.38
C GLU A 74 -0.12 -39.73 8.82
N MET A 75 -0.79 -39.08 9.76
CA MET A 75 -2.05 -39.56 10.33
C MET A 75 -3.06 -38.41 10.49
N PRO A 76 -3.41 -37.69 9.41
CA PRO A 76 -4.31 -36.54 9.52
C PRO A 76 -5.73 -36.97 9.89
N HIS A 77 -6.50 -36.07 10.52
CA HIS A 77 -7.88 -36.26 10.95
C HIS A 77 -8.12 -37.47 11.88
N SER A 78 -7.09 -37.93 12.59
CA SER A 78 -7.17 -39.14 13.40
C SER A 78 -7.79 -38.91 14.78
N ASN A 79 -8.32 -39.97 15.39
CA ASN A 79 -8.90 -39.96 16.74
C ASN A 79 -7.82 -40.09 17.84
N ILE A 80 -6.58 -39.71 17.55
CA ILE A 80 -5.46 -39.86 18.47
C ILE A 80 -5.60 -38.87 19.62
N GLU A 81 -5.59 -39.38 20.84
CA GLU A 81 -5.51 -38.59 22.08
C GLU A 81 -4.04 -38.42 22.52
N GLN A 82 -3.23 -39.45 22.28
CA GLN A 82 -1.80 -39.49 22.52
C GLN A 82 -1.13 -40.44 21.53
N LEU A 83 -0.05 -40.01 20.88
CA LEU A 83 0.57 -40.77 19.80
C LEU A 83 1.16 -42.12 20.28
N TRP A 84 1.97 -42.10 21.34
CA TRP A 84 2.56 -43.28 22.00
C TRP A 84 3.01 -42.96 23.44
N ASN A 85 3.38 -43.99 24.20
CA ASN A 85 3.91 -43.89 25.55
C ASN A 85 5.45 -44.00 25.57
N GLY A 86 6.09 -43.27 26.47
CA GLY A 86 7.54 -43.27 26.67
C GLY A 86 8.32 -42.59 25.55
N VAL A 87 9.65 -42.60 25.68
CA VAL A 87 10.59 -42.09 24.68
C VAL A 87 10.84 -43.18 23.64
N GLN A 88 10.86 -42.79 22.37
CA GLN A 88 10.96 -43.72 21.24
C GLN A 88 12.18 -43.37 20.39
N ASN A 89 12.87 -44.38 19.86
CA ASN A 89 14.01 -44.16 18.96
C ASN A 89 13.49 -43.80 17.56
N LEU A 90 13.52 -42.50 17.23
CA LEU A 90 12.97 -41.94 15.99
C LEU A 90 14.08 -41.35 15.10
N ALA A 91 15.29 -41.91 15.18
CA ALA A 91 16.45 -41.36 14.49
C ALA A 91 16.25 -41.25 12.96
N ALA A 92 15.44 -42.10 12.33
CA ALA A 92 15.16 -42.01 10.89
C ALA A 92 14.03 -41.03 10.52
N LEU A 93 13.24 -40.56 11.50
CA LEU A 93 12.02 -39.80 11.25
C LEU A 93 12.35 -38.40 10.75
N LYS A 94 11.80 -38.06 9.58
CA LYS A 94 11.93 -36.74 8.93
C LYS A 94 10.63 -35.96 8.90
N ARG A 95 9.48 -36.64 8.85
CA ARG A 95 8.18 -35.99 8.72
C ARG A 95 7.17 -36.59 9.69
N LEU A 96 6.45 -35.72 10.39
CA LEU A 96 5.34 -36.06 11.26
C LEU A 96 4.15 -35.15 10.95
N ASN A 97 3.04 -35.73 10.49
CA ASN A 97 1.80 -35.02 10.22
C ASN A 97 0.67 -35.62 11.06
N LEU A 98 0.15 -34.84 12.02
CA LEU A 98 -1.02 -35.17 12.83
C LEU A 98 -2.09 -34.08 12.71
N SER A 99 -2.14 -33.42 11.55
CA SER A 99 -3.12 -32.36 11.28
C SER A 99 -4.56 -32.83 11.55
N TYR A 100 -5.39 -31.94 12.08
CA TYR A 100 -6.79 -32.15 12.45
C TYR A 100 -7.05 -33.31 13.42
N CYS A 101 -6.04 -33.74 14.19
CA CYS A 101 -6.23 -34.64 15.33
C CYS A 101 -6.87 -33.88 16.50
N LYS A 102 -8.19 -33.68 16.44
CA LYS A 102 -8.92 -32.78 17.35
C LYS A 102 -8.79 -33.15 18.84
N GLN A 103 -8.57 -34.44 19.15
CA GLN A 103 -8.46 -34.96 20.52
C GLN A 103 -7.01 -34.97 21.05
N LEU A 104 -6.02 -34.64 20.23
CA LEU A 104 -4.62 -34.67 20.61
C LEU A 104 -4.36 -33.56 21.64
N SER A 105 -4.08 -33.96 22.88
CA SER A 105 -3.89 -33.01 23.99
C SER A 105 -2.43 -32.65 24.25
N ARG A 106 -1.51 -33.56 23.89
CA ARG A 106 -0.06 -33.43 24.08
C ARG A 106 0.70 -34.11 22.95
N ILE A 107 1.81 -33.51 22.56
CA ILE A 107 2.78 -34.19 21.69
C ILE A 107 3.66 -35.13 22.54
N PRO A 108 4.16 -36.25 21.97
CA PRO A 108 5.13 -37.09 22.66
C PRO A 108 6.50 -36.40 22.79
N ASP A 109 7.38 -36.95 23.61
CA ASP A 109 8.79 -36.55 23.63
C ASP A 109 9.46 -36.88 22.28
N LEU A 110 9.97 -35.84 21.62
CA LEU A 110 10.66 -35.92 20.32
C LEU A 110 12.19 -35.74 20.46
N SER A 111 12.74 -35.83 21.67
CA SER A 111 14.17 -35.64 21.93
C SER A 111 15.11 -36.51 21.09
N LEU A 112 14.66 -37.71 20.68
CA LEU A 112 15.42 -38.64 19.83
C LEU A 112 15.10 -38.52 18.33
N ALA A 113 14.19 -37.62 17.93
CA ALA A 113 13.82 -37.39 16.52
C ALA A 113 14.75 -36.35 15.86
N LEU A 114 16.06 -36.53 15.97
CA LEU A 114 17.08 -35.53 15.59
C LEU A 114 17.11 -35.20 14.08
N ASN A 115 16.47 -36.01 13.25
CA ASN A 115 16.37 -35.80 11.81
C ASN A 115 15.02 -35.23 11.35
N LEU A 116 14.16 -34.80 12.28
CA LEU A 116 12.85 -34.26 11.93
C LEU A 116 13.00 -32.92 11.20
N GLU A 117 12.42 -32.85 10.00
CA GLU A 117 12.44 -31.69 9.09
C GLU A 117 11.06 -31.02 8.99
N TRP A 118 9.98 -31.78 9.22
CA TRP A 118 8.60 -31.33 9.04
C TRP A 118 7.70 -31.82 10.17
N LEU A 119 7.04 -30.88 10.85
CA LEU A 119 6.04 -31.16 11.88
C LEU A 119 4.75 -30.39 11.59
N ASP A 120 3.67 -31.11 11.29
CA ASP A 120 2.36 -30.53 11.01
C ASP A 120 1.32 -30.99 12.03
N LEU A 121 0.77 -30.03 12.77
CA LEU A 121 -0.20 -30.20 13.84
C LEU A 121 -1.41 -29.26 13.64
N VAL A 122 -1.61 -28.71 12.44
CA VAL A 122 -2.70 -27.75 12.19
C VAL A 122 -4.05 -28.32 12.62
N GLY A 123 -4.90 -27.55 13.29
CA GLY A 123 -6.24 -27.98 13.68
C GLY A 123 -6.31 -28.99 14.84
N CYS A 124 -5.21 -29.21 15.57
CA CYS A 124 -5.24 -29.96 16.84
C CYS A 124 -5.91 -29.13 17.95
N ALA A 125 -7.24 -29.10 17.95
CA ALA A 125 -8.03 -28.19 18.79
C ALA A 125 -7.80 -28.38 20.30
N SER A 126 -7.50 -29.59 20.77
CA SER A 126 -7.25 -29.90 22.19
C SER A 126 -5.79 -29.73 22.63
N LEU A 127 -4.87 -29.37 21.74
CA LEU A 127 -3.45 -29.25 22.07
C LEU A 127 -3.20 -28.03 22.97
N ILE A 128 -2.76 -28.26 24.21
CA ILE A 128 -2.60 -27.19 25.21
C ILE A 128 -1.18 -26.62 25.19
N GLU A 129 -0.19 -27.49 25.06
CA GLU A 129 1.23 -27.17 25.08
C GLU A 129 2.03 -28.08 24.14
N ILE A 130 3.20 -27.60 23.76
CA ILE A 130 4.20 -28.39 23.04
C ILE A 130 5.26 -28.81 24.04
N HIS A 131 5.66 -30.09 23.98
CA HIS A 131 6.73 -30.61 24.82
C HIS A 131 8.05 -29.88 24.55
N SER A 132 8.79 -29.53 25.61
CA SER A 132 10.02 -28.72 25.51
C SER A 132 11.13 -29.37 24.68
N SER A 133 11.09 -30.68 24.46
CA SER A 133 12.01 -31.41 23.58
C SER A 133 12.08 -30.85 22.15
N ILE A 134 11.08 -30.08 21.70
CA ILE A 134 11.09 -29.42 20.40
C ILE A 134 12.35 -28.56 20.21
N GLN A 135 12.92 -28.01 21.28
CA GLN A 135 14.12 -27.18 21.24
C GLN A 135 15.37 -27.91 20.69
N HIS A 136 15.38 -29.26 20.69
CA HIS A 136 16.51 -30.05 20.21
C HIS A 136 16.39 -30.42 18.71
N LEU A 137 15.30 -30.02 18.04
CA LEU A 137 15.01 -30.40 16.65
C LEU A 137 15.71 -29.48 15.65
N ASN A 138 17.04 -29.45 15.67
CA ASN A 138 17.85 -28.48 14.92
C ASN A 138 17.71 -28.57 13.38
N LYS A 139 17.14 -29.66 12.85
CA LYS A 139 16.85 -29.84 11.42
C LYS A 139 15.43 -29.47 11.01
N LEU A 140 14.58 -29.05 11.95
CA LEU A 140 13.19 -28.73 11.67
C LEU A 140 13.11 -27.49 10.78
N VAL A 141 12.55 -27.63 9.58
CA VAL A 141 12.39 -26.56 8.58
C VAL A 141 10.98 -25.98 8.62
N PHE A 142 9.98 -26.82 8.89
CA PHE A 142 8.57 -26.48 8.85
C PHE A 142 7.87 -26.90 10.14
N LEU A 143 7.19 -25.95 10.77
CA LEU A 143 6.34 -26.17 11.94
C LEU A 143 4.98 -25.50 11.73
N ASN A 144 3.92 -26.31 11.68
CA ASN A 144 2.56 -25.82 11.56
C ASN A 144 1.74 -26.20 12.79
N LEU A 145 1.26 -25.18 13.48
CA LEU A 145 0.44 -25.23 14.68
C LEU A 145 -0.86 -24.43 14.49
N GLY A 146 -1.17 -24.02 13.27
CA GLY A 146 -2.35 -23.21 13.00
C GLY A 146 -3.63 -23.85 13.53
N ARG A 147 -4.61 -23.06 13.94
CA ARG A 147 -5.92 -23.49 14.44
C ARG A 147 -5.84 -24.42 15.67
N CYS A 148 -4.73 -24.42 16.41
CA CYS A 148 -4.64 -25.06 17.73
C CYS A 148 -5.26 -24.14 18.78
N ILE A 149 -6.59 -24.11 18.84
CA ILE A 149 -7.35 -23.13 19.65
C ILE A 149 -7.06 -23.21 21.15
N SER A 150 -6.64 -24.36 21.68
CA SER A 150 -6.31 -24.53 23.10
C SER A 150 -4.86 -24.19 23.45
N LEU A 151 -4.01 -23.92 22.45
CA LEU A 151 -2.59 -23.67 22.64
C LEU A 151 -2.40 -22.33 23.37
N LYS A 152 -1.80 -22.37 24.56
CA LYS A 152 -1.62 -21.18 25.42
C LYS A 152 -0.25 -20.54 25.27
N SER A 153 0.76 -21.37 25.08
CA SER A 153 2.16 -20.94 25.00
C SER A 153 3.00 -21.98 24.27
N LEU A 154 4.07 -21.50 23.66
CA LEU A 154 5.17 -22.31 23.14
C LEU A 154 6.29 -22.39 24.20
N PRO A 155 7.15 -23.43 24.19
CA PRO A 155 8.31 -23.54 25.06
C PRO A 155 9.24 -22.31 24.97
N THR A 156 9.80 -21.83 26.07
CA THR A 156 10.76 -20.71 26.07
C THR A 156 12.13 -21.14 25.54
N GLY A 157 12.83 -20.28 24.80
CA GLY A 157 14.20 -20.54 24.36
C GLY A 157 14.32 -21.48 23.14
N ILE A 158 13.32 -21.45 22.24
CA ILE A 158 13.35 -22.23 21.00
C ILE A 158 14.44 -21.67 20.08
N ASN A 159 15.57 -22.38 19.99
CA ASN A 159 16.61 -22.11 19.02
C ASN A 159 16.61 -23.16 17.91
N LEU A 160 15.71 -22.99 16.93
CA LEU A 160 15.59 -23.86 15.76
C LEU A 160 16.30 -23.23 14.55
N ASP A 161 17.62 -23.39 14.47
CA ASP A 161 18.45 -22.74 13.45
C ASP A 161 18.01 -22.99 12.00
N SER A 162 17.40 -24.15 11.73
CA SER A 162 16.92 -24.54 10.40
C SER A 162 15.48 -24.11 10.08
N LEU A 163 14.73 -23.59 11.05
CA LEU A 163 13.30 -23.33 10.88
C LEU A 163 13.08 -22.14 9.94
N LYS A 164 12.33 -22.38 8.87
CA LYS A 164 11.99 -21.38 7.83
C LYS A 164 10.54 -20.97 7.87
N VAL A 165 9.64 -21.89 8.23
CA VAL A 165 8.19 -21.65 8.19
C VAL A 165 7.58 -22.00 9.53
N LEU A 166 6.90 -21.01 10.12
CA LEU A 166 6.18 -21.16 11.37
C LEU A 166 4.76 -20.62 11.20
N TYR A 167 3.78 -21.52 11.31
CA TYR A 167 2.36 -21.16 11.26
C TYR A 167 1.69 -21.34 12.61
N LEU A 168 1.14 -20.27 13.14
CA LEU A 168 0.37 -20.19 14.39
C LEU A 168 -1.01 -19.57 14.17
N GLY A 169 -1.37 -19.29 12.91
CA GLY A 169 -2.64 -18.68 12.52
C GLY A 169 -3.86 -19.39 13.13
N GLY A 170 -4.75 -18.69 13.82
CA GLY A 170 -5.94 -19.26 14.48
C GLY A 170 -5.69 -19.87 15.86
N CYS A 171 -4.52 -19.66 16.49
CA CYS A 171 -4.29 -20.01 17.89
C CYS A 171 -4.89 -18.95 18.82
N SER A 172 -6.22 -18.94 18.95
CA SER A 172 -6.98 -17.89 19.62
C SER A 172 -6.72 -17.72 21.13
N ASN A 173 -6.03 -18.67 21.78
CA ASN A 173 -5.61 -18.57 23.18
C ASN A 173 -4.12 -18.21 23.38
N LEU A 174 -3.36 -18.07 22.29
CA LEU A 174 -1.96 -17.70 22.32
C LEU A 174 -1.83 -16.19 22.61
N LYS A 175 -1.43 -15.85 23.84
CA LYS A 175 -1.36 -14.45 24.30
C LYS A 175 -0.01 -13.78 24.12
N ARG A 176 1.07 -14.57 23.97
CA ARG A 176 2.44 -14.06 23.87
C ARG A 176 3.19 -14.80 22.78
N PHE A 177 3.92 -14.04 21.97
CA PHE A 177 4.91 -14.55 21.05
C PHE A 177 6.31 -14.48 21.69
N LEU A 178 7.20 -15.42 21.35
CA LEU A 178 8.43 -15.72 22.10
C LEU A 178 9.67 -14.93 21.65
N GLU A 179 10.74 -15.02 22.45
CA GLU A 179 12.12 -14.82 22.00
C GLU A 179 12.54 -16.01 21.13
N ILE A 180 12.67 -15.78 19.83
CA ILE A 180 13.05 -16.79 18.84
C ILE A 180 14.31 -16.28 18.12
N SER A 181 15.36 -17.11 18.02
CA SER A 181 16.60 -16.80 17.31
C SER A 181 16.71 -17.70 16.07
N CYS A 182 15.76 -17.59 15.15
CA CYS A 182 15.64 -18.53 14.03
C CYS A 182 15.69 -17.83 12.68
N ASN A 183 16.05 -18.59 11.64
CA ASN A 183 16.11 -18.16 10.25
C ASN A 183 14.74 -18.19 9.56
N ILE A 184 13.68 -17.75 10.25
CA ILE A 184 12.31 -17.82 9.74
C ILE A 184 12.16 -16.90 8.55
N GLU A 185 11.63 -17.44 7.44
CA GLU A 185 11.29 -16.73 6.21
C GLU A 185 9.78 -16.40 6.19
N ASN A 186 8.92 -17.26 6.72
CA ASN A 186 7.47 -17.05 6.76
C ASN A 186 6.90 -17.28 8.17
N LEU A 187 6.27 -16.24 8.73
CA LEU A 187 5.63 -16.26 10.04
C LEU A 187 4.15 -15.87 9.92
N ASP A 188 3.27 -16.78 10.33
CA ASP A 188 1.84 -16.53 10.43
C ASP A 188 1.40 -16.54 11.90
N LEU A 189 0.94 -15.37 12.37
CA LEU A 189 0.38 -15.12 13.69
C LEU A 189 -1.08 -14.64 13.60
N SER A 190 -1.73 -14.80 12.44
CA SER A 190 -3.10 -14.35 12.22
C SER A 190 -4.09 -14.95 13.23
N GLU A 191 -5.17 -14.25 13.56
CA GLU A 191 -6.24 -14.72 14.44
C GLU A 191 -5.73 -15.21 15.83
N THR A 192 -4.59 -14.70 16.31
CA THR A 192 -4.08 -14.98 17.65
C THR A 192 -4.54 -13.94 18.67
N ALA A 193 -4.38 -14.25 19.97
CA ALA A 193 -4.71 -13.35 21.07
C ALA A 193 -3.51 -12.55 21.57
N ILE A 194 -2.47 -12.39 20.74
CA ILE A 194 -1.28 -11.61 21.08
C ILE A 194 -1.65 -10.16 21.34
N GLU A 195 -1.10 -9.59 22.41
CA GLU A 195 -1.31 -8.18 22.76
C GLU A 195 -0.19 -7.29 22.21
N GLU A 196 1.03 -7.82 22.14
CA GLU A 196 2.24 -7.11 21.70
C GLU A 196 3.18 -8.08 21.01
N LEU A 197 3.93 -7.60 20.02
CA LEU A 197 5.07 -8.33 19.45
C LEU A 197 6.34 -8.08 20.28
N PRO A 198 7.12 -9.13 20.61
CA PRO A 198 8.38 -8.97 21.35
C PRO A 198 9.44 -8.28 20.48
N SER A 199 10.40 -7.60 21.12
CA SER A 199 11.52 -6.93 20.42
C SER A 199 12.46 -7.88 19.69
N SER A 200 12.43 -9.17 20.02
CA SER A 200 13.13 -10.23 19.30
C SER A 200 12.65 -10.41 17.86
N ILE A 201 11.45 -9.91 17.49
CA ILE A 201 10.95 -10.00 16.11
C ILE A 201 11.96 -9.38 15.12
N GLY A 202 12.63 -8.29 15.51
CA GLY A 202 13.65 -7.64 14.68
C GLY A 202 14.91 -8.47 14.43
N ASN A 203 15.12 -9.57 15.16
CA ASN A 203 16.25 -10.47 14.93
C ASN A 203 16.00 -11.43 13.75
N LEU A 204 14.77 -11.54 13.24
CA LEU A 204 14.41 -12.43 12.14
C LEU A 204 14.82 -11.83 10.78
N SER A 205 16.12 -11.58 10.59
CA SER A 205 16.69 -10.89 9.41
C SER A 205 16.30 -11.48 8.06
N ARG A 206 15.87 -12.75 8.01
CA ARG A 206 15.43 -13.47 6.81
C ARG A 206 13.92 -13.48 6.60
N LEU A 207 13.14 -12.84 7.47
CA LEU A 207 11.69 -12.86 7.40
C LEU A 207 11.21 -12.12 6.14
N VAL A 208 10.48 -12.82 5.27
CA VAL A 208 9.90 -12.33 4.02
C VAL A 208 8.42 -12.02 4.18
N ARG A 209 7.70 -12.82 4.96
CA ARG A 209 6.26 -12.64 5.22
C ARG A 209 5.96 -12.66 6.71
N LEU A 210 5.25 -11.63 7.18
CA LEU A 210 4.65 -11.55 8.50
C LEU A 210 3.15 -11.32 8.38
N ASP A 211 2.37 -12.27 8.90
CA ASP A 211 0.91 -12.19 8.93
C ASP A 211 0.41 -12.03 10.37
N LEU A 212 -0.25 -10.92 10.66
CA LEU A 212 -0.88 -10.58 11.94
C LEU A 212 -2.37 -10.31 11.75
N THR A 213 -2.94 -10.71 10.62
CA THR A 213 -4.34 -10.46 10.28
C THR A 213 -5.27 -10.93 11.40
N ASN A 214 -6.29 -10.15 11.74
CA ASN A 214 -7.28 -10.45 12.78
C ASN A 214 -6.70 -10.66 14.19
N CYS A 215 -5.51 -10.12 14.50
CA CYS A 215 -5.03 -10.01 15.88
C CYS A 215 -5.79 -8.92 16.65
N SER A 216 -7.05 -9.20 16.99
CA SER A 216 -7.99 -8.24 17.62
C SER A 216 -7.53 -7.66 18.96
N ARG A 217 -6.52 -8.25 19.60
CA ARG A 217 -5.96 -7.79 20.88
C ARG A 217 -4.63 -7.05 20.75
N LEU A 218 -4.02 -7.05 19.56
CA LEU A 218 -2.73 -6.44 19.30
C LEU A 218 -2.86 -4.93 19.48
N LYS A 219 -2.13 -4.38 20.45
CA LYS A 219 -2.13 -2.94 20.79
C LYS A 219 -1.02 -2.19 20.08
N SER A 220 0.13 -2.83 19.93
CA SER A 220 1.31 -2.28 19.30
C SER A 220 2.10 -3.37 18.59
N VAL A 221 2.77 -2.99 17.52
CA VAL A 221 3.86 -3.78 16.94
C VAL A 221 5.19 -3.18 17.41
N SER A 222 6.20 -4.02 17.66
CA SER A 222 7.49 -3.57 18.21
C SER A 222 8.23 -2.66 17.23
N ASN A 223 8.93 -1.63 17.73
CA ASN A 223 9.83 -0.80 16.90
C ASN A 223 10.92 -1.61 16.20
N SER A 224 11.33 -2.73 16.81
CA SER A 224 12.30 -3.65 16.19
C SER A 224 11.79 -4.31 14.91
N LEU A 225 10.47 -4.27 14.60
CA LEU A 225 9.91 -4.73 13.33
C LEU A 225 10.61 -4.06 12.14
N CYS A 226 11.02 -2.81 12.30
CA CYS A 226 11.71 -2.01 11.29
C CYS A 226 13.12 -2.52 10.95
N ASN A 227 13.69 -3.43 11.76
CA ASN A 227 14.98 -4.07 11.47
C ASN A 227 14.88 -5.20 10.43
N LEU A 228 13.66 -5.57 10.00
CA LEU A 228 13.40 -6.68 9.09
C LEU A 228 13.66 -6.32 7.62
N LYS A 229 14.94 -6.28 7.25
CA LYS A 229 15.37 -5.87 5.89
C LYS A 229 14.84 -6.74 4.74
N SER A 230 14.49 -7.99 5.01
CA SER A 230 13.99 -8.94 3.99
C SER A 230 12.46 -8.95 3.86
N LEU A 231 11.73 -8.20 4.69
CA LEU A 231 10.27 -8.30 4.79
C LEU A 231 9.61 -7.70 3.54
N GLN A 232 8.88 -8.52 2.80
CA GLN A 232 8.18 -8.13 1.57
C GLN A 232 6.67 -8.00 1.78
N TYR A 233 6.10 -8.77 2.71
CA TYR A 233 4.65 -8.82 2.93
C TYR A 233 4.32 -8.68 4.41
N LEU A 234 3.60 -7.62 4.76
CA LEU A 234 3.14 -7.32 6.12
C LEU A 234 1.61 -7.21 6.16
N PHE A 235 0.95 -8.10 6.89
CA PHE A 235 -0.51 -8.07 7.05
C PHE A 235 -0.87 -7.76 8.50
N LEU A 236 -1.60 -6.67 8.69
CA LEU A 236 -2.09 -6.14 9.98
C LEU A 236 -3.61 -5.94 9.96
N SER A 237 -4.27 -6.34 8.88
CA SER A 237 -5.71 -6.18 8.68
C SER A 237 -6.50 -6.74 9.87
N GLY A 238 -7.51 -6.04 10.38
CA GLY A 238 -8.35 -6.54 11.49
C GLY A 238 -7.67 -6.51 12.87
N CYS A 239 -6.52 -5.85 13.03
CA CYS A 239 -5.93 -5.57 14.34
C CYS A 239 -6.64 -4.39 15.03
N LEU A 240 -7.87 -4.63 15.50
CA LEU A 240 -8.80 -3.59 15.97
C LEU A 240 -8.27 -2.69 17.10
N LYS A 241 -7.28 -3.14 17.89
CA LYS A 241 -6.67 -2.37 18.99
C LYS A 241 -5.31 -1.77 18.65
N LEU A 242 -4.82 -1.99 17.43
CA LEU A 242 -3.53 -1.49 17.02
C LEU A 242 -3.67 0.00 16.74
N GLU A 243 -3.25 0.84 17.68
CA GLU A 243 -3.45 2.30 17.64
C GLU A 243 -2.36 3.03 16.85
N LYS A 244 -1.16 2.46 16.81
CA LYS A 244 0.02 3.07 16.18
C LYS A 244 0.87 2.03 15.48
N LEU A 245 1.44 2.42 14.34
CA LEU A 245 2.59 1.75 13.74
C LEU A 245 3.88 2.30 14.36
N PRO A 246 5.01 1.58 14.25
CA PRO A 246 6.30 2.11 14.60
C PRO A 246 6.61 3.32 13.74
N GLU A 247 7.22 4.35 14.32
CA GLU A 247 7.62 5.57 13.60
C GLU A 247 8.53 5.25 12.42
N GLU A 248 9.34 4.20 12.54
CA GLU A 248 10.29 3.74 11.54
C GLU A 248 9.72 2.71 10.55
N ILE A 249 8.38 2.55 10.43
CA ILE A 249 7.78 1.52 9.55
C ILE A 249 8.19 1.67 8.08
N GLY A 250 8.53 2.89 7.64
CA GLY A 250 9.08 3.18 6.31
C GLY A 250 10.50 2.64 6.07
N ASN A 251 11.23 2.20 7.11
CA ASN A 251 12.59 1.63 7.00
C ASN A 251 12.60 0.19 6.45
N LEU A 252 11.44 -0.39 6.15
CA LEU A 252 11.32 -1.73 5.57
C LEU A 252 11.67 -1.70 4.07
N GLU A 253 12.97 -1.75 3.77
CA GLU A 253 13.55 -1.61 2.41
C GLU A 253 12.97 -2.58 1.36
N SER A 254 12.52 -3.78 1.77
CA SER A 254 11.99 -4.80 0.86
C SER A 254 10.46 -4.85 0.79
N LEU A 255 9.74 -3.98 1.50
CA LEU A 255 8.30 -4.10 1.67
C LEU A 255 7.57 -3.81 0.34
N LYS A 256 6.83 -4.80 -0.15
CA LYS A 256 6.03 -4.71 -1.39
C LYS A 256 4.56 -4.48 -1.10
N ILE A 257 4.04 -5.14 -0.07
CA ILE A 257 2.61 -5.08 0.28
C ILE A 257 2.49 -4.93 1.79
N MET A 258 1.71 -3.94 2.20
CA MET A 258 1.27 -3.73 3.58
C MET A 258 -0.24 -3.56 3.63
N LEU A 259 -0.95 -4.46 4.30
CA LEU A 259 -2.39 -4.33 4.53
C LEU A 259 -2.63 -4.01 6.01
N ALA A 260 -3.21 -2.86 6.31
CA ALA A 260 -3.48 -2.42 7.69
C ALA A 260 -4.91 -1.86 7.87
N ASN A 261 -5.85 -2.30 7.04
CA ASN A 261 -7.27 -1.98 7.18
C ASN A 261 -7.84 -2.50 8.51
N GLU A 262 -8.91 -1.88 9.01
CA GLU A 262 -9.60 -2.35 10.23
C GLU A 262 -8.67 -2.42 11.47
N THR A 263 -7.82 -1.39 11.61
CA THR A 263 -6.96 -1.16 12.77
C THR A 263 -7.34 0.15 13.46
N ALA A 264 -7.00 0.36 14.74
CA ALA A 264 -7.24 1.65 15.39
C ALA A 264 -6.36 2.79 14.82
N ILE A 265 -5.27 2.46 14.11
CA ILE A 265 -4.49 3.39 13.28
C ILE A 265 -5.39 4.09 12.24
N SER A 266 -6.45 3.44 11.77
CA SER A 266 -7.34 3.98 10.72
C SER A 266 -8.16 5.21 11.15
N GLN A 267 -8.03 5.68 12.39
CA GLN A 267 -8.60 6.95 12.86
C GLN A 267 -7.67 8.17 12.61
N ASN A 268 -6.40 7.97 12.21
CA ASN A 268 -5.38 9.03 12.07
C ASN A 268 -4.49 8.94 10.80
N LEU A 269 -4.94 8.26 9.74
CA LEU A 269 -4.15 8.12 8.52
C LEU A 269 -3.93 9.48 7.85
N VAL A 270 -2.70 9.99 7.87
CA VAL A 270 -2.28 11.19 7.14
C VAL A 270 -1.90 10.83 5.72
N ASP A 271 -1.19 9.70 5.50
CA ASP A 271 -0.78 9.25 4.17
C ASP A 271 -1.12 7.76 3.99
N MET A 272 -1.79 7.39 2.89
CA MET A 272 -2.17 6.02 2.52
C MET A 272 -1.69 5.73 1.09
N SER A 273 -0.95 4.64 0.89
CA SER A 273 -0.48 4.20 -0.44
C SER A 273 -0.86 2.75 -0.70
N LEU A 274 -1.61 2.52 -1.78
CA LEU A 274 -2.16 1.23 -2.22
C LEU A 274 -1.81 0.99 -3.69
N VAL A 275 -0.52 1.07 -4.04
CA VAL A 275 -0.05 0.91 -5.43
C VAL A 275 -0.03 -0.57 -5.83
N ASP A 276 -0.44 -0.89 -7.05
CA ASP A 276 -0.41 -2.25 -7.64
C ASP A 276 -0.97 -3.31 -6.69
N CYS A 277 -2.09 -2.97 -6.05
CA CYS A 277 -2.77 -3.85 -5.10
C CYS A 277 -3.87 -4.69 -5.76
N GLY A 278 -4.06 -4.57 -7.08
CA GLY A 278 -5.11 -5.24 -7.83
C GLY A 278 -6.53 -4.80 -7.42
N ILE A 279 -6.70 -3.56 -6.96
CA ILE A 279 -7.97 -3.05 -6.45
C ILE A 279 -8.92 -2.78 -7.63
N THR A 280 -10.08 -3.43 -7.64
CA THR A 280 -11.11 -3.24 -8.69
C THR A 280 -12.28 -2.34 -8.25
N GLU A 281 -12.48 -2.16 -6.95
CA GLU A 281 -13.52 -1.31 -6.37
C GLU A 281 -13.02 -0.70 -5.06
N LEU A 282 -13.37 0.57 -4.81
CA LEU A 282 -12.99 1.30 -3.60
C LEU A 282 -14.22 1.54 -2.70
N PRO A 283 -14.13 1.29 -1.38
CA PRO A 283 -15.28 1.41 -0.50
C PRO A 283 -15.62 2.87 -0.15
N GLU A 284 -16.92 3.18 0.01
CA GLU A 284 -17.40 4.48 0.51
C GLU A 284 -16.93 4.81 1.94
N SER A 285 -16.37 3.83 2.67
CA SER A 285 -15.73 4.08 3.96
C SER A 285 -14.39 4.83 3.84
N LEU A 286 -13.77 4.86 2.65
CA LEU A 286 -12.52 5.58 2.41
C LEU A 286 -12.65 7.07 2.75
N GLY A 287 -13.82 7.67 2.50
CA GLY A 287 -14.08 9.08 2.85
C GLY A 287 -14.22 9.37 4.34
N ARG A 288 -14.25 8.35 5.22
CA ARG A 288 -14.42 8.51 6.67
C ARG A 288 -13.10 8.76 7.43
N SER A 289 -12.03 9.06 6.71
CA SER A 289 -10.70 9.35 7.27
C SER A 289 -10.35 10.83 7.09
N PRO A 290 -10.97 11.75 7.87
CA PRO A 290 -10.83 13.19 7.65
C PRO A 290 -9.40 13.70 7.82
N SER A 291 -8.50 12.94 8.46
CA SER A 291 -7.09 13.26 8.64
C SER A 291 -6.21 12.99 7.41
N LEU A 292 -6.74 12.31 6.37
CA LEU A 292 -5.95 11.91 5.20
C LEU A 292 -5.54 13.11 4.37
N LYS A 293 -4.23 13.28 4.19
CA LYS A 293 -3.53 14.28 3.39
C LYS A 293 -2.99 13.69 2.09
N PHE A 294 -2.48 12.46 2.09
CA PHE A 294 -2.00 11.79 0.87
C PHE A 294 -2.72 10.46 0.64
N LEU A 295 -3.21 10.26 -0.58
CA LEU A 295 -3.84 9.02 -1.01
C LEU A 295 -3.25 8.61 -2.36
N ASN A 296 -2.48 7.52 -2.38
CA ASN A 296 -1.97 6.93 -3.61
C ASN A 296 -2.69 5.62 -3.91
N LEU A 297 -3.31 5.60 -5.08
CA LEU A 297 -4.13 4.52 -5.61
C LEU A 297 -3.64 4.09 -7.00
N ALA A 298 -2.39 4.39 -7.34
CA ALA A 298 -1.80 4.09 -8.65
C ALA A 298 -1.79 2.59 -8.97
N GLU A 299 -1.74 2.27 -10.26
CA GLU A 299 -1.64 0.90 -10.79
C GLU A 299 -2.78 -0.02 -10.32
N ASN A 300 -4.00 0.51 -10.21
CA ASN A 300 -5.19 -0.28 -9.86
C ASN A 300 -6.24 -0.27 -10.98
N ASP A 301 -7.16 -1.22 -10.92
CA ASP A 301 -8.11 -1.54 -11.99
C ASP A 301 -9.56 -1.11 -11.70
N PHE A 302 -9.76 -0.10 -10.85
CA PHE A 302 -11.09 0.41 -10.53
C PHE A 302 -11.66 1.33 -11.63
N GLU A 303 -12.98 1.28 -11.83
CA GLU A 303 -13.66 2.12 -12.83
C GLU A 303 -14.07 3.49 -12.29
N LYS A 304 -14.28 3.60 -10.97
CA LYS A 304 -14.77 4.81 -10.30
C LYS A 304 -14.15 4.94 -8.92
N ILE A 305 -14.02 6.18 -8.47
CA ILE A 305 -13.70 6.53 -7.09
C ILE A 305 -15.02 6.80 -6.34
N PRO A 306 -15.18 6.34 -5.09
CA PRO A 306 -16.38 6.54 -4.30
C PRO A 306 -16.68 8.02 -4.07
N SER A 307 -17.96 8.36 -4.04
CA SER A 307 -18.41 9.74 -3.86
C SER A 307 -18.06 10.32 -2.49
N SER A 308 -17.86 9.45 -1.50
CA SER A 308 -17.36 9.81 -0.17
C SER A 308 -16.01 10.51 -0.18
N ILE A 309 -15.20 10.40 -1.24
CA ILE A 309 -13.84 10.95 -1.25
C ILE A 309 -13.81 12.45 -0.97
N LYS A 310 -14.86 13.20 -1.33
CA LYS A 310 -15.03 14.62 -0.99
C LYS A 310 -15.04 14.94 0.50
N GLN A 311 -15.31 13.94 1.34
CA GLN A 311 -15.33 14.07 2.80
C GLN A 311 -13.91 14.09 3.40
N LEU A 312 -12.87 13.79 2.61
CA LEU A 312 -11.48 13.88 3.01
C LEU A 312 -11.02 15.35 3.02
N SER A 313 -11.55 16.13 3.95
CA SER A 313 -11.38 17.60 3.98
C SER A 313 -9.93 18.08 4.11
N ASN A 314 -8.99 17.22 4.54
CA ASN A 314 -7.58 17.54 4.65
C ASN A 314 -6.72 16.95 3.51
N LEU A 315 -7.33 16.35 2.49
CA LEU A 315 -6.57 15.71 1.40
C LEU A 315 -5.80 16.75 0.61
N LEU A 316 -4.49 16.66 0.63
CA LEU A 316 -3.56 17.48 -0.14
C LEU A 316 -3.21 16.82 -1.47
N PHE A 317 -3.21 15.48 -1.53
CA PHE A 317 -2.65 14.74 -2.65
C PHE A 317 -3.44 13.48 -2.97
N LEU A 318 -3.88 13.35 -4.22
CA LEU A 318 -4.50 12.14 -4.76
C LEU A 318 -3.74 11.66 -5.99
N THR A 319 -3.11 10.50 -5.89
CA THR A 319 -2.37 9.88 -7.00
C THR A 319 -3.15 8.68 -7.54
N LEU A 320 -3.38 8.66 -8.85
CA LEU A 320 -4.20 7.71 -9.60
C LEU A 320 -3.48 7.21 -10.85
N GLN A 321 -2.15 7.20 -10.83
CA GLN A 321 -1.37 6.90 -12.02
C GLN A 321 -1.68 5.52 -12.56
N ASN A 322 -1.73 5.38 -13.88
CA ASN A 322 -1.92 4.10 -14.57
C ASN A 322 -3.22 3.37 -14.19
N CYS A 323 -4.25 4.06 -13.69
CA CYS A 323 -5.57 3.49 -13.45
C CYS A 323 -6.35 3.39 -14.76
N LYS A 324 -5.96 2.46 -15.64
CA LYS A 324 -6.42 2.39 -17.05
C LYS A 324 -7.93 2.20 -17.22
N ARG A 325 -8.63 1.67 -16.21
CA ARG A 325 -10.09 1.45 -16.23
C ARG A 325 -10.90 2.59 -15.64
N LEU A 326 -10.26 3.57 -14.99
CA LEU A 326 -10.93 4.71 -14.38
C LEU A 326 -11.66 5.54 -15.44
N GLN A 327 -12.98 5.67 -15.32
CA GLN A 327 -13.84 6.36 -16.30
C GLN A 327 -14.23 7.76 -15.87
N SER A 328 -14.37 8.00 -14.56
CA SER A 328 -14.86 9.28 -14.04
C SER A 328 -14.29 9.60 -12.68
N LEU A 329 -14.03 10.88 -12.41
CA LEU A 329 -13.76 11.39 -11.07
C LEU A 329 -15.02 11.99 -10.42
N PRO A 330 -15.35 11.62 -9.17
CA PRO A 330 -16.43 12.25 -8.41
C PRO A 330 -16.01 13.67 -8.01
N GLU A 331 -16.88 14.37 -7.28
CA GLU A 331 -16.49 15.59 -6.58
C GLU A 331 -15.33 15.26 -5.61
N LEU A 332 -14.24 16.03 -5.67
CA LEU A 332 -13.04 15.81 -4.88
C LEU A 332 -12.92 16.88 -3.78
N PRO A 333 -12.12 16.64 -2.72
CA PRO A 333 -11.91 17.61 -1.66
C PRO A 333 -11.29 18.91 -2.19
N CYS A 334 -11.77 20.04 -1.68
CA CYS A 334 -11.26 21.35 -2.07
C CYS A 334 -9.77 21.48 -1.71
N GLY A 335 -8.96 21.96 -2.64
CA GLY A 335 -7.53 22.19 -2.41
C GLY A 335 -6.61 21.01 -2.59
N SER A 336 -7.13 19.81 -2.88
CA SER A 336 -6.31 18.67 -3.24
C SER A 336 -5.60 18.88 -4.59
N ASN A 337 -4.40 18.31 -4.68
CA ASN A 337 -3.65 18.07 -5.90
C ASN A 337 -4.04 16.70 -6.48
N ILE A 338 -4.13 16.61 -7.81
CA ILE A 338 -4.60 15.39 -8.48
C ILE A 338 -3.59 14.97 -9.53
N PHE A 339 -3.09 13.74 -9.43
CA PHE A 339 -2.16 13.13 -10.38
C PHE A 339 -2.77 11.88 -10.99
N ALA A 340 -3.49 12.03 -12.09
CA ALA A 340 -4.18 10.97 -12.80
C ALA A 340 -3.52 10.65 -14.14
N ARG A 341 -2.18 10.50 -14.16
CA ARG A 341 -1.44 10.17 -15.39
C ARG A 341 -1.80 8.79 -15.92
N TYR A 342 -1.82 8.62 -17.24
CA TYR A 342 -2.06 7.34 -17.92
C TYR A 342 -3.43 6.70 -17.60
N CYS A 343 -4.41 7.48 -17.14
CA CYS A 343 -5.79 7.05 -16.98
C CYS A 343 -6.52 7.08 -18.33
N THR A 344 -6.17 6.16 -19.22
CA THR A 344 -6.60 6.19 -20.63
C THR A 344 -8.11 6.05 -20.86
N SER A 345 -8.87 5.61 -19.85
CA SER A 345 -10.34 5.51 -19.92
C SER A 345 -11.08 6.71 -19.32
N LEU A 346 -10.37 7.69 -18.76
CA LEU A 346 -10.98 8.80 -18.02
C LEU A 346 -11.71 9.76 -18.97
N GLU A 347 -13.01 9.94 -18.78
CA GLU A 347 -13.91 10.68 -19.69
C GLU A 347 -14.53 11.93 -19.06
N THR A 348 -14.91 11.87 -17.77
CA THR A 348 -15.67 12.94 -17.09
C THR A 348 -15.13 13.27 -15.71
N LEU A 349 -15.35 14.51 -15.28
CA LEU A 349 -14.85 15.04 -14.02
C LEU A 349 -15.98 15.84 -13.35
N SER A 350 -16.32 15.50 -12.10
CA SER A 350 -17.49 16.14 -11.46
C SER A 350 -17.10 17.41 -10.71
N ASN A 351 -17.71 18.55 -11.06
CA ASN A 351 -17.64 19.84 -10.32
C ASN A 351 -16.21 20.38 -10.10
N LEU A 352 -15.32 20.32 -11.10
CA LEU A 352 -13.93 20.78 -10.96
C LEU A 352 -13.77 22.25 -10.58
N SER A 353 -14.73 23.10 -10.94
CA SER A 353 -14.71 24.53 -10.58
C SER A 353 -14.61 24.76 -9.06
N THR A 354 -15.04 23.82 -8.22
CA THR A 354 -14.92 23.91 -6.75
C THR A 354 -13.49 23.67 -6.26
N LEU A 355 -12.69 22.86 -6.99
CA LEU A 355 -11.31 22.53 -6.62
C LEU A 355 -10.36 23.72 -6.71
N PHE A 356 -10.63 24.63 -7.66
CA PHE A 356 -9.85 25.85 -7.87
C PHE A 356 -10.27 27.02 -6.96
N THR A 357 -11.42 26.95 -6.29
CA THR A 357 -12.06 28.13 -5.66
C THR A 357 -12.04 28.15 -4.13
N ARG A 358 -11.57 27.12 -3.44
CA ARG A 358 -11.70 27.00 -1.96
C ARG A 358 -10.41 26.61 -1.22
N SER A 359 -9.25 26.90 -1.80
CA SER A 359 -7.97 26.43 -1.26
C SER A 359 -7.05 27.56 -0.82
N SER A 360 -6.59 27.46 0.44
CA SER A 360 -5.49 28.25 1.02
C SER A 360 -4.10 27.75 0.61
N GLU A 361 -4.02 26.64 -0.14
CA GLU A 361 -2.74 26.08 -0.58
C GLU A 361 -2.06 27.02 -1.58
N LEU A 362 -0.79 27.34 -1.28
CA LEU A 362 0.06 28.17 -2.13
C LEU A 362 0.54 27.43 -3.37
N TRP A 363 0.55 26.10 -3.32
CA TRP A 363 0.93 25.25 -4.44
C TRP A 363 -0.20 24.28 -4.79
N GLN A 364 -0.62 24.29 -6.06
CA GLN A 364 -1.68 23.40 -6.55
C GLN A 364 -1.39 22.91 -7.98
N ALA A 365 -1.47 21.60 -8.20
CA ALA A 365 -1.15 20.92 -9.44
C ALA A 365 -2.23 19.88 -9.82
N PHE A 366 -2.53 19.83 -11.11
CA PHE A 366 -3.43 18.86 -11.71
C PHE A 366 -2.76 18.23 -12.93
N ASP A 367 -2.63 16.91 -12.94
CA ASP A 367 -1.99 16.19 -14.03
C ASP A 367 -2.88 15.10 -14.60
N PHE A 368 -3.28 15.30 -15.84
CA PHE A 368 -4.06 14.38 -16.64
C PHE A 368 -3.29 13.92 -17.89
N CYS A 369 -1.96 13.85 -17.81
CA CYS A 369 -1.13 13.35 -18.90
C CYS A 369 -1.62 11.97 -19.38
N ASN A 370 -1.71 11.80 -20.69
CA ASN A 370 -2.21 10.62 -21.40
C ASN A 370 -3.68 10.22 -21.08
N CYS A 371 -4.49 11.13 -20.55
CA CYS A 371 -5.94 10.92 -20.37
C CYS A 371 -6.73 11.28 -21.64
N PHE A 372 -6.47 10.57 -22.75
CA PHE A 372 -6.94 10.96 -24.10
C PHE A 372 -8.46 10.95 -24.30
N LYS A 373 -9.21 10.29 -23.41
CA LYS A 373 -10.67 10.26 -23.48
C LYS A 373 -11.34 11.40 -22.73
N LEU A 374 -10.58 12.26 -22.05
CA LEU A 374 -11.15 13.42 -21.37
C LEU A 374 -11.89 14.29 -22.38
N ASN A 375 -13.17 14.55 -22.10
CA ASN A 375 -13.99 15.26 -23.05
C ASN A 375 -13.60 16.76 -23.11
N ARG A 376 -13.85 17.40 -24.26
CA ARG A 376 -13.42 18.78 -24.52
C ARG A 376 -14.04 19.81 -23.56
N ASN A 377 -15.27 19.56 -23.10
CA ASN A 377 -15.94 20.48 -22.18
C ASN A 377 -15.24 20.46 -20.82
N GLU A 378 -14.86 19.29 -20.31
CA GLU A 378 -14.10 19.13 -19.05
C GLU A 378 -12.73 19.81 -19.14
N ILE A 379 -12.02 19.62 -20.27
CA ILE A 379 -10.75 20.32 -20.51
C ILE A 379 -10.97 21.84 -20.48
N GLY A 380 -12.04 22.34 -21.09
CA GLY A 380 -12.42 23.76 -21.02
C GLY A 380 -12.65 24.24 -19.59
N GLU A 381 -13.38 23.47 -18.77
CA GLU A 381 -13.61 23.79 -17.36
C GLU A 381 -12.33 23.78 -16.52
N ILE A 382 -11.42 22.83 -16.77
CA ILE A 382 -10.10 22.78 -16.14
C ILE A 382 -9.32 24.05 -16.45
N VAL A 383 -9.25 24.44 -17.73
CA VAL A 383 -8.52 25.62 -18.17
C VAL A 383 -9.12 26.87 -17.54
N ASP A 384 -10.44 27.06 -17.63
CA ASP A 384 -11.13 28.21 -17.03
C ASP A 384 -10.91 28.28 -15.51
N GLY A 385 -10.95 27.14 -14.82
CA GLY A 385 -10.69 27.03 -13.38
C GLY A 385 -9.26 27.44 -13.03
N ALA A 386 -8.28 26.92 -13.75
CA ALA A 386 -6.87 27.23 -13.56
C ALA A 386 -6.57 28.73 -13.78
N LEU A 387 -7.10 29.30 -14.87
CA LEU A 387 -6.93 30.72 -15.18
C LEU A 387 -7.55 31.63 -14.10
N LYS A 388 -8.73 31.27 -13.58
CA LYS A 388 -9.34 31.97 -12.43
C LYS A 388 -8.49 31.86 -11.18
N LYS A 389 -7.95 30.68 -10.86
CA LYS A 389 -7.05 30.48 -9.70
C LYS A 389 -5.81 31.36 -9.79
N ILE A 390 -5.16 31.45 -10.96
CA ILE A 390 -4.01 32.33 -11.19
C ILE A 390 -4.33 33.76 -10.76
N GLN A 391 -5.46 34.30 -11.22
CA GLN A 391 -5.86 35.68 -10.94
C GLN A 391 -6.19 35.92 -9.46
N VAL A 392 -6.84 34.96 -8.80
CA VAL A 392 -7.17 35.01 -7.37
C VAL A 392 -5.89 34.98 -6.53
N MET A 393 -4.98 34.06 -6.83
CA MET A 393 -3.70 33.93 -6.12
C MET A 393 -2.81 35.17 -6.32
N ALA A 394 -2.81 35.76 -7.51
CA ALA A 394 -2.05 36.98 -7.77
C ALA A 394 -2.54 38.15 -6.91
N THR A 395 -3.86 38.29 -6.80
CA THR A 395 -4.50 39.33 -5.98
C THR A 395 -4.20 39.13 -4.50
N TRP A 396 -4.28 37.88 -4.01
CA TRP A 396 -3.96 37.53 -2.63
C TRP A 396 -2.48 37.76 -2.30
N TRP A 397 -1.57 37.31 -3.17
CA TRP A 397 -0.12 37.43 -2.98
C TRP A 397 0.32 38.88 -2.82
N LYS A 398 -0.27 39.80 -3.61
CA LYS A 398 0.06 41.23 -3.53
C LYS A 398 -0.44 41.92 -2.26
N GLN A 399 -1.46 41.37 -1.61
CA GLN A 399 -2.06 41.95 -0.41
C GLN A 399 -1.33 41.55 0.89
N GLN A 400 -0.35 40.65 0.82
CA GLN A 400 0.42 40.21 1.99
C GLN A 400 1.44 41.27 2.44
N ASP A 401 1.54 41.50 3.76
CA ASP A 401 2.49 42.44 4.36
C ASP A 401 3.92 41.83 4.38
N PRO A 402 4.96 42.54 3.90
CA PRO A 402 6.35 42.09 3.95
C PRO A 402 6.83 41.66 5.35
N VAL A 403 6.27 42.20 6.43
CA VAL A 403 6.73 41.96 7.80
C VAL A 403 6.27 40.60 8.35
N THR A 404 5.13 40.07 7.91
CA THR A 404 4.58 38.77 8.36
C THR A 404 5.23 37.54 7.71
N LEU A 405 6.10 37.72 6.72
CA LEU A 405 6.76 36.63 5.97
C LEU A 405 8.00 36.04 6.66
N TYR A 406 8.37 36.54 7.84
CA TYR A 406 9.63 36.17 8.49
C TYR A 406 9.62 34.86 9.29
N GLU A 407 8.45 34.27 9.59
CA GLU A 407 8.42 33.13 10.52
C GLU A 407 7.83 31.80 9.98
N ASP A 408 7.07 31.73 8.87
CA ASP A 408 6.51 30.43 8.42
C ASP A 408 6.34 30.15 6.90
N TYR A 409 6.43 31.14 5.99
CA TYR A 409 6.13 30.91 4.56
C TYR A 409 7.17 31.54 3.63
N HIS A 410 8.19 30.78 3.24
CA HIS A 410 9.22 31.24 2.30
C HIS A 410 8.92 31.02 0.81
N ASN A 411 7.80 30.37 0.43
CA ASN A 411 7.52 30.02 -0.96
C ASN A 411 6.35 30.82 -1.57
N PRO A 412 6.56 31.52 -2.69
CA PRO A 412 5.51 32.23 -3.41
C PRO A 412 4.51 31.26 -4.06
N PRO A 413 3.27 31.70 -4.35
CA PRO A 413 2.27 30.85 -4.96
C PRO A 413 2.71 30.33 -6.32
N ARG A 414 2.42 29.04 -6.53
CA ARG A 414 2.76 28.27 -7.72
C ARG A 414 1.60 27.37 -8.09
N GLY A 415 1.48 27.02 -9.35
CA GLY A 415 0.54 25.99 -9.75
C GLY A 415 0.58 25.66 -11.22
N CYS A 416 0.08 24.48 -11.56
CA CYS A 416 0.05 24.03 -12.94
C CYS A 416 -1.14 23.11 -13.24
N VAL A 417 -1.39 22.95 -14.52
CA VAL A 417 -2.26 21.93 -15.08
C VAL A 417 -1.60 21.31 -16.30
N SER A 418 -1.67 19.99 -16.41
CA SER A 418 -1.27 19.20 -17.58
C SER A 418 -2.46 18.40 -18.12
N TYR A 419 -2.68 18.43 -19.43
CA TYR A 419 -3.71 17.65 -20.12
C TYR A 419 -3.37 17.42 -21.61
N PRO A 420 -3.97 16.42 -22.28
CA PRO A 420 -3.73 16.18 -23.71
C PRO A 420 -4.27 17.34 -24.58
N GLY A 421 -3.44 17.86 -25.47
CA GLY A 421 -3.81 18.97 -26.36
C GLY A 421 -2.63 19.60 -27.08
N SER A 422 -2.90 20.27 -28.21
CA SER A 422 -1.88 20.77 -29.14
C SER A 422 -1.90 22.29 -29.37
N GLU A 423 -2.80 23.01 -28.68
CA GLU A 423 -3.02 24.44 -28.86
C GLU A 423 -2.82 25.21 -27.56
N ILE A 424 -2.25 26.41 -27.67
CA ILE A 424 -2.11 27.33 -26.54
C ILE A 424 -3.49 27.99 -26.31
N PRO A 425 -4.00 28.03 -25.07
CA PRO A 425 -5.26 28.73 -24.78
C PRO A 425 -5.21 30.20 -25.21
N GLU A 426 -6.29 30.71 -25.82
CA GLU A 426 -6.37 32.08 -26.34
C GLU A 426 -6.12 33.16 -25.28
N TRP A 427 -6.27 32.82 -24.01
CA TRP A 427 -5.96 33.69 -22.89
C TRP A 427 -4.49 34.13 -22.85
N PHE A 428 -3.55 33.34 -23.35
CA PHE A 428 -2.14 33.74 -23.43
C PHE A 428 -1.94 34.74 -24.57
N SER A 429 -1.57 35.98 -24.24
CA SER A 429 -1.51 37.09 -25.19
C SER A 429 -0.26 37.06 -26.07
N TYR A 430 0.82 36.45 -25.58
CA TYR A 430 2.04 36.23 -26.32
C TYR A 430 2.15 34.74 -26.60
N GLN A 431 2.19 34.36 -27.88
CA GLN A 431 2.29 32.97 -28.32
C GLN A 431 3.36 32.86 -29.39
N SER A 432 4.08 31.76 -29.40
CA SER A 432 5.16 31.52 -30.35
C SER A 432 5.24 30.05 -30.73
N MET A 433 5.69 29.80 -31.96
CA MET A 433 6.10 28.46 -32.38
C MET A 433 7.51 28.19 -31.86
N GLY A 434 7.72 26.99 -31.31
CA GLY A 434 8.98 26.57 -30.70
C GLY A 434 9.09 26.88 -29.20
N SER A 435 10.32 26.82 -28.70
CA SER A 435 10.65 26.83 -27.27
C SER A 435 10.96 28.21 -26.69
N SER A 436 10.67 29.30 -27.41
CA SER A 436 10.84 30.65 -26.88
C SER A 436 9.80 31.64 -27.37
N VAL A 437 9.41 32.56 -26.50
CA VAL A 437 8.53 33.69 -26.80
C VAL A 437 9.20 34.99 -26.37
N THR A 438 9.16 35.99 -27.25
CA THR A 438 9.63 37.34 -26.98
C THR A 438 8.42 38.23 -26.67
N LEU A 439 8.48 38.93 -25.54
CA LEU A 439 7.46 39.85 -25.09
C LEU A 439 7.96 41.28 -25.33
N GLU A 440 7.30 41.97 -26.26
CA GLU A 440 7.41 43.42 -26.39
C GLU A 440 6.51 44.05 -25.32
N LEU A 441 7.12 44.66 -24.31
CA LEU A 441 6.40 45.15 -23.14
C LEU A 441 6.04 46.63 -23.28
N PRO A 442 4.79 47.02 -22.94
CA PRO A 442 4.39 48.41 -23.05
C PRO A 442 5.18 49.31 -22.09
N PRO A 443 5.32 50.62 -22.38
CA PRO A 443 5.93 51.56 -21.45
C PRO A 443 5.20 51.54 -20.09
N GLY A 444 5.95 51.39 -18.99
CA GLY A 444 5.38 51.32 -17.64
C GLY A 444 4.65 50.00 -17.31
N TRP A 445 4.95 48.91 -18.04
CA TRP A 445 4.39 47.59 -17.76
C TRP A 445 4.68 47.10 -16.34
N VAL A 446 5.85 47.44 -15.76
CA VAL A 446 6.14 47.26 -14.33
C VAL A 446 5.48 48.41 -13.59
N ASN A 447 4.28 48.15 -13.09
CA ASN A 447 3.60 49.05 -12.17
C ASN A 447 3.36 48.32 -10.84
N ASN A 448 2.87 49.07 -9.84
CA ASN A 448 2.59 48.49 -8.52
C ASN A 448 1.57 47.35 -8.55
N ASN A 449 0.81 47.16 -9.64
CA ASN A 449 -0.15 46.08 -9.76
C ASN A 449 0.43 44.83 -10.44
N PHE A 450 1.63 44.88 -11.02
CA PHE A 450 2.28 43.69 -11.60
C PHE A 450 2.62 42.68 -10.50
N VAL A 451 2.37 41.40 -10.79
CA VAL A 451 2.59 40.28 -9.86
C VAL A 451 3.57 39.25 -10.42
N GLY A 452 3.44 38.89 -11.70
CA GLY A 452 4.27 37.87 -12.32
C GLY A 452 3.76 37.43 -13.69
N PHE A 453 4.13 36.22 -14.10
CA PHE A 453 3.78 35.67 -15.40
C PHE A 453 2.97 34.38 -15.25
N ALA A 454 1.99 34.20 -16.13
CA ALA A 454 1.43 32.90 -16.43
C ALA A 454 2.07 32.37 -17.71
N LEU A 455 2.39 31.08 -17.73
CA LEU A 455 3.16 30.44 -18.77
C LEU A 455 2.41 29.21 -19.32
N CYS A 456 2.62 28.93 -20.60
CA CYS A 456 2.08 27.76 -21.29
C CYS A 456 3.14 27.14 -22.19
N ALA A 457 3.22 25.82 -22.21
CA ALA A 457 4.08 25.04 -23.11
C ALA A 457 3.30 23.87 -23.70
N ILE A 458 3.47 23.65 -25.00
CA ILE A 458 2.99 22.46 -25.70
C ILE A 458 4.16 21.48 -25.79
N VAL A 459 4.04 20.41 -25.02
CA VAL A 459 5.03 19.33 -24.93
C VAL A 459 4.64 18.27 -25.98
N PRO A 460 5.52 17.90 -26.92
CA PRO A 460 5.19 16.92 -27.95
C PRO A 460 5.13 15.48 -27.41
N ASP A 461 4.74 14.54 -28.26
CA ASP A 461 4.93 13.12 -27.98
C ASP A 461 6.43 12.77 -27.80
N HIS A 462 6.70 11.84 -26.90
CA HIS A 462 8.05 11.37 -26.63
C HIS A 462 8.03 9.92 -26.16
N HIS A 463 8.68 9.05 -26.93
CA HIS A 463 8.71 7.59 -26.69
C HIS A 463 9.88 7.13 -25.78
N GLY A 464 10.56 8.07 -25.12
CA GLY A 464 11.56 7.80 -24.08
C GLY A 464 11.00 7.91 -22.66
N ASP A 465 11.88 7.82 -21.66
CA ASP A 465 11.50 7.97 -20.25
C ASP A 465 11.19 9.44 -19.94
N THR A 466 9.92 9.75 -19.67
CA THR A 466 9.47 11.08 -19.25
C THR A 466 9.11 11.14 -17.76
N ARG A 467 9.57 10.19 -16.93
CA ARG A 467 9.29 10.24 -15.48
C ARG A 467 9.78 11.55 -14.87
N GLY A 468 8.89 12.23 -14.16
CA GLY A 468 9.19 13.47 -13.44
C GLY A 468 9.77 14.58 -14.33
N PHE A 469 9.39 14.66 -15.60
CA PHE A 469 9.80 15.78 -16.44
C PHE A 469 9.16 17.09 -15.96
N THR A 470 9.88 18.19 -16.11
CA THR A 470 9.43 19.55 -15.84
C THR A 470 9.74 20.44 -17.02
N VAL A 471 8.99 21.55 -17.12
CA VAL A 471 9.33 22.60 -18.08
C VAL A 471 9.98 23.74 -17.31
N ARG A 472 11.30 23.87 -17.47
CA ARG A 472 12.08 24.97 -16.93
C ARG A 472 11.92 26.19 -17.83
N CYS A 473 11.53 27.30 -17.24
CA CYS A 473 11.33 28.57 -17.91
C CYS A 473 12.45 29.54 -17.49
N ILE A 474 13.24 30.01 -18.44
CA ILE A 474 14.30 30.99 -18.21
C ILE A 474 13.85 32.31 -18.82
N LEU A 475 13.62 33.29 -17.95
CA LEU A 475 13.30 34.65 -18.32
C LEU A 475 14.63 35.42 -18.43
N LYS A 476 14.91 35.93 -19.62
CA LYS A 476 16.13 36.69 -19.92
C LYS A 476 15.77 38.11 -20.31
N THR A 477 16.46 39.06 -19.68
CA THR A 477 16.57 40.44 -20.15
C THR A 477 17.99 40.70 -20.65
N LYS A 478 18.31 41.95 -21.00
CA LYS A 478 19.67 42.34 -21.36
C LYS A 478 20.64 42.21 -20.18
N ASP A 479 20.15 42.45 -18.97
CA ASP A 479 20.97 42.64 -17.76
C ASP A 479 20.75 41.54 -16.70
N ASP A 480 19.59 40.88 -16.71
CA ASP A 480 19.15 39.96 -15.67
C ASP A 480 18.65 38.62 -16.23
N ILE A 481 18.75 37.58 -15.42
CA ILE A 481 18.20 36.25 -15.70
C ILE A 481 17.41 35.78 -14.48
N ALA A 482 16.15 35.42 -14.68
CA ALA A 482 15.31 34.75 -13.68
C ALA A 482 14.89 33.36 -14.18
N VAL A 483 14.66 32.44 -13.25
CA VAL A 483 14.28 31.07 -13.55
C VAL A 483 13.01 30.72 -12.77
N CYS A 484 12.03 30.17 -13.46
CA CYS A 484 10.86 29.55 -12.85
C CYS A 484 10.56 28.21 -13.52
N PHE A 485 9.57 27.49 -13.00
CA PHE A 485 9.28 26.14 -13.48
C PHE A 485 7.77 25.91 -13.55
N LEU A 486 7.34 25.18 -14.57
CA LEU A 486 6.04 24.54 -14.61
C LEU A 486 6.22 23.10 -14.07
N TYR A 487 5.76 22.88 -12.85
CA TYR A 487 5.95 21.66 -12.06
C TYR A 487 4.72 20.76 -12.08
N VAL A 488 4.78 19.59 -12.69
CA VAL A 488 3.61 18.69 -12.78
C VAL A 488 3.65 17.52 -11.76
N TRP A 489 4.71 17.40 -10.92
CA TRP A 489 5.00 16.41 -9.86
C TRP A 489 6.05 15.35 -10.19
N GLU A 490 6.69 14.83 -9.14
CA GLU A 490 7.73 13.79 -9.15
C GLU A 490 7.12 12.38 -9.15
N ASP A 491 7.32 11.62 -10.22
CA ASP A 491 6.93 10.21 -10.27
C ASP A 491 7.85 9.36 -9.38
N TYR A 492 7.47 9.13 -8.11
CA TYR A 492 8.12 8.13 -7.25
C TYR A 492 7.64 6.70 -7.54
N PHE A 493 6.55 6.52 -8.31
CA PHE A 493 5.86 5.24 -8.49
C PHE A 493 5.45 5.03 -9.95
N GLY A 494 6.32 4.42 -10.78
CA GLY A 494 5.87 3.96 -12.10
C GLY A 494 6.92 3.48 -13.10
N VAL A 495 6.51 2.46 -13.87
CA VAL A 495 7.14 1.84 -15.05
C VAL A 495 7.05 2.77 -16.28
N ASN A 496 7.77 2.43 -17.36
CA ASN A 496 7.94 3.16 -18.65
C ASN A 496 6.86 4.22 -19.00
N SER A 497 7.29 5.45 -19.24
CA SER A 497 6.53 6.70 -19.09
C SER A 497 6.47 7.53 -20.38
N SER A 498 6.22 6.92 -21.53
CA SER A 498 6.16 7.67 -22.79
C SER A 498 4.96 8.62 -22.83
N ILE A 499 5.15 9.81 -23.39
CA ILE A 499 4.05 10.70 -23.77
C ILE A 499 3.60 10.31 -25.18
N GLU A 500 2.32 9.99 -25.36
CA GLU A 500 1.83 9.44 -26.63
C GLU A 500 1.26 10.49 -27.60
N SER A 501 1.08 11.74 -27.15
CA SER A 501 0.60 12.85 -27.99
C SER A 501 1.11 14.21 -27.49
N ASP A 502 0.79 15.28 -28.22
CA ASP A 502 0.95 16.64 -27.69
C ASP A 502 0.16 16.82 -26.37
N HIS A 503 0.77 17.50 -25.40
CA HIS A 503 0.18 17.87 -24.12
C HIS A 503 0.34 19.37 -23.85
N VAL A 504 -0.67 19.97 -23.24
CA VAL A 504 -0.63 21.34 -22.77
C VAL A 504 -0.23 21.35 -21.31
N LEU A 505 0.86 22.05 -21.00
CA LEU A 505 1.26 22.41 -19.64
C LEU A 505 1.07 23.90 -19.46
N LEU A 506 0.18 24.31 -18.56
CA LEU A 506 -0.04 25.71 -18.23
C LEU A 506 0.06 25.94 -16.73
N GLY A 507 0.49 27.13 -16.32
CA GLY A 507 0.65 27.42 -14.90
C GLY A 507 1.25 28.79 -14.60
N TYR A 508 1.65 28.96 -13.35
CA TYR A 508 2.23 30.19 -12.82
C TYR A 508 3.24 29.88 -11.72
N ASP A 509 4.21 30.77 -11.57
CA ASP A 509 5.18 30.75 -10.48
C ASP A 509 5.54 32.20 -10.12
N PHE A 510 5.01 32.68 -8.99
CA PHE A 510 5.21 34.05 -8.54
C PHE A 510 6.53 34.28 -7.79
N SER A 511 7.48 33.33 -7.87
CA SER A 511 8.86 33.59 -7.44
C SER A 511 9.59 34.61 -8.30
N VAL A 512 9.10 34.80 -9.52
CA VAL A 512 9.61 35.81 -10.43
C VAL A 512 8.73 37.05 -10.33
N SER A 513 9.14 38.00 -9.49
CA SER A 513 8.40 39.23 -9.18
C SER A 513 8.98 40.45 -9.90
N SER A 514 8.36 41.62 -9.73
CA SER A 514 8.90 42.90 -10.20
C SER A 514 10.31 43.19 -9.68
N ASP A 515 10.66 42.68 -8.50
CA ASP A 515 11.97 42.93 -7.87
C ASP A 515 13.09 42.10 -8.51
N SER A 516 12.72 41.04 -9.24
CA SER A 516 13.67 40.17 -9.95
C SER A 516 14.26 40.82 -11.20
N PHE A 517 13.72 41.96 -11.65
CA PHE A 517 14.18 42.64 -12.85
C PHE A 517 14.31 44.14 -12.55
N GLY A 518 15.51 44.70 -12.64
CA GLY A 518 15.71 46.14 -12.48
C GLY A 518 14.89 46.90 -13.52
N GLY A 519 13.78 47.52 -13.10
CA GLY A 519 12.60 47.91 -13.89
C GLY A 519 12.79 48.87 -15.08
N SER A 520 13.64 48.53 -16.05
CA SER A 520 13.96 49.36 -17.22
C SER A 520 14.02 48.61 -18.56
N ASN A 521 13.80 47.29 -18.56
CA ASN A 521 13.86 46.48 -19.78
C ASN A 521 12.56 46.59 -20.61
N SER A 522 12.71 46.87 -21.90
CA SER A 522 11.62 47.01 -22.89
C SER A 522 11.24 45.69 -23.57
N GLU A 523 12.07 44.67 -23.42
CA GLU A 523 11.94 43.39 -24.12
C GLU A 523 12.40 42.27 -23.19
N PHE A 524 11.61 41.19 -23.18
CA PHE A 524 11.89 39.98 -22.40
C PHE A 524 11.82 38.77 -23.32
N CYS A 525 12.75 37.84 -23.17
CA CYS A 525 12.68 36.54 -23.81
C CYS A 525 12.44 35.46 -22.76
N ILE A 526 11.40 34.66 -22.94
CA ILE A 526 11.14 33.49 -22.09
C ILE A 526 11.48 32.25 -22.91
N GLN A 527 12.42 31.46 -22.41
CA GLN A 527 12.86 30.22 -23.03
C GLN A 527 12.37 29.03 -22.20
N PHE A 528 11.86 28.00 -22.87
CA PHE A 528 11.24 26.82 -22.28
C PHE A 528 12.11 25.59 -22.59
N TYR A 529 12.49 24.86 -21.55
CA TYR A 529 13.33 23.68 -21.67
C TYR A 529 12.67 22.51 -20.96
N ILE A 530 12.57 21.37 -21.63
CA ILE A 530 12.11 20.14 -21.00
C ILE A 530 13.32 19.43 -20.38
N GLN A 531 13.23 19.13 -19.09
CA GLN A 531 14.30 18.48 -18.35
C GLN A 531 13.70 17.57 -17.27
N HIS A 532 14.48 16.59 -16.81
CA HIS A 532 14.13 15.88 -15.57
C HIS A 532 14.24 16.83 -14.36
N PHE A 533 13.45 16.59 -13.32
CA PHE A 533 13.38 17.44 -12.12
C PHE A 533 14.76 17.79 -11.52
N GLU A 534 15.71 16.86 -11.50
CA GLU A 534 17.11 17.07 -11.07
C GLU A 534 18.17 16.66 -12.13
N GLY A 535 17.78 16.59 -13.41
CA GLY A 535 18.62 16.01 -14.45
C GLY A 535 18.94 16.94 -15.62
N PRO A 536 19.79 16.48 -16.57
CA PRO A 536 20.03 17.19 -17.82
C PRO A 536 18.75 17.27 -18.66
N GLY A 537 18.77 18.16 -19.66
CA GLY A 537 17.71 18.23 -20.67
C GLY A 537 17.54 16.90 -21.40
N ILE A 538 16.31 16.60 -21.81
CA ILE A 538 15.98 15.35 -22.49
C ILE A 538 16.24 15.55 -23.99
N GLU A 539 17.21 14.82 -24.56
CA GLU A 539 17.62 14.99 -25.95
C GLU A 539 16.48 14.68 -26.92
N GLY A 540 16.23 15.60 -27.88
CA GLY A 540 15.17 15.46 -28.87
C GLY A 540 13.75 15.65 -28.32
N PHE A 541 13.62 16.18 -27.09
CA PHE A 541 12.34 16.47 -26.46
C PHE A 541 12.19 17.96 -26.19
N ASP A 542 11.77 18.70 -27.21
CA ASP A 542 11.68 20.17 -27.19
C ASP A 542 10.24 20.67 -27.22
N VAL A 543 9.99 21.81 -26.57
CA VAL A 543 8.68 22.47 -26.58
C VAL A 543 8.29 22.89 -28.01
N LYS A 544 7.10 22.48 -28.44
CA LYS A 544 6.57 22.70 -29.80
C LYS A 544 5.98 24.09 -29.99
N LYS A 545 5.29 24.60 -28.98
CA LYS A 545 4.73 25.95 -28.91
C LYS A 545 4.82 26.44 -27.48
N CYS A 546 5.00 27.73 -27.28
CA CYS A 546 4.99 28.32 -25.95
C CYS A 546 4.21 29.63 -25.92
N GLY A 547 3.71 29.98 -24.74
CA GLY A 547 2.94 31.19 -24.52
C GLY A 547 3.20 31.80 -23.15
N ALA A 548 2.95 33.09 -23.05
CA ALA A 548 3.09 33.87 -21.84
C ALA A 548 1.97 34.92 -21.73
N HIS A 549 1.60 35.25 -20.50
CA HIS A 549 0.68 36.33 -20.17
C HIS A 549 1.14 37.08 -18.92
N LEU A 550 1.04 38.41 -18.93
CA LEU A 550 1.40 39.24 -17.78
C LEU A 550 0.25 39.29 -16.77
N ILE A 551 0.56 39.06 -15.49
CA ILE A 551 -0.44 39.03 -14.44
C ILE A 551 -0.39 40.32 -13.63
N TYR A 552 -1.53 40.99 -13.62
CA TYR A 552 -1.78 42.21 -12.84
C TYR A 552 -2.87 41.95 -11.79
N VAL A 553 -2.78 42.63 -10.65
CA VAL A 553 -3.87 42.70 -9.68
C VAL A 553 -5.06 43.44 -10.31
N GLN A 554 -6.27 42.90 -10.14
CA GLN A 554 -7.48 43.58 -10.58
C GLN A 554 -7.80 44.75 -9.64
N ASP A 555 -8.23 45.88 -10.22
CA ASP A 555 -8.60 47.08 -9.48
C ASP A 555 -9.68 46.76 -8.41
N PRO A 556 -9.40 47.00 -7.11
CA PRO A 556 -10.33 46.69 -6.02
C PRO A 556 -11.68 47.41 -6.11
N SER A 557 -11.82 48.42 -6.99
CA SER A 557 -13.09 49.11 -7.27
C SER A 557 -14.00 48.37 -8.26
N LYS A 558 -13.47 47.42 -9.05
CA LYS A 558 -14.26 46.53 -9.93
C LYS A 558 -14.58 45.21 -9.22
N ARG A 559 -15.23 45.28 -8.06
CA ARG A 559 -15.74 44.09 -7.36
C ARG A 559 -16.82 43.41 -8.19
N SER A 560 -16.47 42.33 -8.89
CA SER A 560 -17.45 41.27 -9.14
C SER A 560 -17.66 40.51 -7.82
N ALA A 561 -18.89 40.03 -7.58
CA ALA A 561 -19.36 39.53 -6.29
C ALA A 561 -18.75 38.19 -5.84
N PHE A 562 -17.42 38.09 -5.81
CA PHE A 562 -16.68 37.04 -5.11
C PHE A 562 -16.09 37.65 -3.84
N THR A 563 -16.82 37.51 -2.74
CA THR A 563 -16.42 37.98 -1.42
C THR A 563 -15.22 37.15 -0.93
N PHE A 564 -14.10 37.84 -0.70
CA PHE A 564 -12.81 37.32 -0.21
C PHE A 564 -12.94 36.46 1.08
N PHE A 565 -14.00 36.66 1.85
CA PHE A 565 -14.31 35.93 3.09
C PHE A 565 -14.62 34.44 2.90
N ASN A 566 -14.97 33.98 1.69
CA ASN A 566 -15.26 32.56 1.45
C ASN A 566 -14.02 31.72 1.03
N LEU A 567 -12.84 32.33 0.97
CA LEU A 567 -11.60 31.71 0.46
C LEU A 567 -10.62 31.26 1.57
N PHE A 568 -10.75 31.80 2.78
CA PHE A 568 -9.99 31.41 3.96
C PHE A 568 -11.00 31.01 5.03
N GLY A 569 -11.07 29.70 5.35
CA GLY A 569 -12.01 29.20 6.34
C GLY A 569 -11.80 29.92 7.68
N ASP A 570 -12.90 30.42 8.25
CA ASP A 570 -12.92 31.03 9.57
C ASP A 570 -12.35 30.06 10.61
N ASN A 571 -11.24 30.45 11.25
CA ASN A 571 -10.87 29.96 12.56
C ASN A 571 -11.85 30.53 13.58
N ILE A 572 -13.07 29.99 13.65
CA ILE A 572 -13.99 30.24 14.76
C ILE A 572 -14.67 28.92 15.17
N SER A 573 -14.25 28.45 16.35
CA SER A 573 -14.91 27.57 17.31
C SER A 573 -16.23 26.88 16.94
N ASN A 574 -16.27 25.56 17.20
CA ASN A 574 -17.38 24.73 17.66
C ASN A 574 -18.84 25.07 17.25
N SER A 575 -19.53 24.00 16.83
CA SER A 575 -20.98 23.77 16.86
C SER A 575 -21.83 24.49 15.81
N GLU A 576 -22.26 23.76 14.76
CA GLU A 576 -23.63 23.24 14.61
C GLU A 576 -23.87 22.80 13.15
N CYS A 577 -24.16 21.51 12.97
CA CYS A 577 -24.93 21.03 11.84
C CYS A 577 -26.39 21.39 12.10
N GLU A 578 -27.00 22.25 11.28
CA GLU A 578 -28.46 22.27 11.16
C GLU A 578 -28.90 21.79 9.78
N VAL A 579 -29.69 20.72 9.85
CA VAL A 579 -30.53 20.14 8.82
C VAL A 579 -31.59 21.18 8.42
N PRO A 580 -31.90 21.37 7.12
CA PRO A 580 -32.98 22.27 6.75
C PRO A 580 -34.35 21.62 7.07
N ALA A 581 -35.06 22.19 8.03
CA ALA A 581 -36.48 21.94 8.22
C ALA A 581 -37.30 22.77 7.20
N ALA A 582 -38.32 22.13 6.67
CA ALA A 582 -39.19 22.57 5.58
C ALA A 582 -39.87 23.93 5.78
N ILE A 583 -40.06 24.66 4.66
CA ILE A 583 -41.38 25.00 4.09
C ILE A 583 -41.31 24.79 2.58
#